data_AF-A0A7V9F5F9-F1
#
_entry.id   AF-A0A7V9F5F9-F1
#
_cell.length_a   1.000
_cell.length_b   1.000
_cell.length_c   1.000
_cell.angle_alpha   90.00
_cell.angle_beta   90.00
_cell.angle_gamma   90.00
#
_symmetry.space_group_name_H-M   'P 1'
#
loop_
_entity.id
_entity.type
_entity.pdbx_description
1 polymer ?
#
loop_
_entity_poly.entity_id
_entity_poly.type
_entity_poly.pdbx_seq_one_letter_code
_entity_poly.pdbx_strand_id
1 'polypeptide(L)'
;MWWSLLLAGTAFTCAWLLQPGAASRLRQVFPAAGLPSDGVSSPGSSRFLLLIVAGSAVLTWWVAHGYAAVLLLLVPVGLIGVVVVRRLLGDWRRRKARRRRQIEVIGLCDALAAEMRSGLPTRLALARSCELWPDLAPVLAADRVGGDVADALRVAAAQSGAEGLRAVAAAWEVAATSGVALADVLDRVAVGLRHDDEARAEVTAALGPPRATAKMLAALPALGLGMGVAMGAAPLDFLLRSEAGWLCLAAGITLATLGLLWVERLAQSAEI
;
A
#
# COMPACT_ATOMS: atom_id res chain seq x y z
N MET A 1 -2.76 -32.87 -23.44
CA MET A 1 -2.73 -33.55 -24.76
C MET A 1 -3.17 -32.68 -25.94
N TRP A 2 -3.68 -31.46 -25.75
CA TRP A 2 -4.10 -30.57 -26.86
C TRP A 2 -2.95 -29.69 -27.42
N TRP A 3 -1.86 -29.50 -26.66
CA TRP A 3 -0.67 -28.75 -27.09
C TRP A 3 0.16 -29.43 -28.20
N SER A 4 0.20 -30.77 -28.26
CA SER A 4 0.92 -31.49 -29.31
C SER A 4 0.21 -31.43 -30.67
N LEU A 5 -1.14 -31.38 -30.67
CA LEU A 5 -1.93 -31.19 -31.89
C LEU A 5 -1.81 -29.76 -32.45
N LEU A 6 -1.69 -28.76 -31.58
CA LEU A 6 -1.46 -27.37 -31.98
C LEU A 6 -0.04 -27.14 -32.51
N LEU A 7 0.98 -27.79 -31.95
CA LEU A 7 2.35 -27.75 -32.47
C LEU A 7 2.52 -28.53 -33.79
N ALA A 8 1.80 -29.65 -33.96
CA ALA A 8 1.80 -30.39 -35.21
C ALA A 8 1.09 -29.62 -36.34
N GLY A 9 0.02 -28.88 -36.03
CA GLY A 9 -0.72 -28.05 -36.98
C GLY A 9 0.09 -26.84 -37.48
N THR A 10 0.86 -26.18 -36.60
CA THR A 10 1.72 -25.04 -36.98
C THR A 10 2.98 -25.47 -37.73
N ALA A 11 3.54 -26.65 -37.41
CA ALA A 11 4.65 -27.23 -38.16
C ALA A 11 4.24 -27.65 -39.59
N PHE A 12 3.04 -28.21 -39.77
CA PHE A 12 2.54 -28.64 -41.09
C PHE A 12 2.24 -27.46 -42.03
N THR A 13 1.70 -26.36 -41.49
CA THR A 13 1.43 -25.14 -42.27
C THR A 13 2.71 -24.36 -42.59
N CYS A 14 3.69 -24.31 -41.68
CA CYS A 14 5.00 -23.74 -41.98
C CYS A 14 5.76 -24.57 -43.03
N ALA A 15 5.72 -25.91 -42.95
CA ALA A 15 6.39 -26.80 -43.90
C ALA A 15 5.78 -26.75 -45.32
N TRP A 16 4.47 -26.52 -45.43
CA TRP A 16 3.80 -26.37 -46.73
C TRP A 16 4.06 -25.00 -47.39
N LEU A 17 4.19 -23.93 -46.59
CA LEU A 17 4.50 -22.59 -47.10
C LEU A 17 5.99 -22.34 -47.39
N LEU A 18 6.90 -23.09 -46.76
CA LEU A 18 8.37 -22.91 -46.93
C LEU A 18 8.96 -23.71 -48.10
N GLN A 19 8.17 -24.44 -48.88
CA GLN A 19 8.65 -25.14 -50.08
C GLN A 19 8.79 -24.14 -51.26
N PRO A 20 10.01 -23.79 -51.70
CA PRO A 20 10.20 -22.90 -52.84
C PRO A 20 10.00 -23.72 -54.12
N GLY A 21 8.84 -23.57 -54.78
CA GLY A 21 8.58 -24.23 -56.06
C GLY A 21 7.14 -24.62 -56.38
N ALA A 22 6.16 -24.34 -55.51
CA ALA A 22 4.75 -24.62 -55.84
C ALA A 22 4.22 -23.75 -57.01
N ALA A 23 4.72 -22.52 -57.14
CA ALA A 23 4.31 -21.58 -58.19
C ALA A 23 4.87 -21.92 -59.59
N SER A 24 5.98 -22.66 -59.68
CA SER A 24 6.61 -22.99 -60.97
C SER A 24 5.99 -24.21 -61.67
N ARG A 25 5.30 -25.09 -60.93
CA ARG A 25 4.64 -26.29 -61.51
C ARG A 25 3.30 -25.98 -62.18
N LEU A 26 2.60 -24.92 -61.78
CA LEU A 26 1.33 -24.51 -62.43
C LEU A 26 1.54 -23.79 -63.77
N ARG A 27 2.73 -23.25 -64.05
CA ARG A 27 3.10 -22.68 -65.36
C ARG A 27 3.43 -23.74 -66.42
N GLN A 28 3.60 -25.00 -66.04
CA GLN A 28 3.87 -26.09 -66.99
C GLN A 28 2.60 -26.76 -67.54
N VAL A 29 1.42 -26.44 -66.97
CA VAL A 29 0.14 -27.05 -67.37
C VAL A 29 -0.60 -26.24 -68.45
N PHE A 30 -0.26 -24.95 -68.63
CA PHE A 30 -0.90 -24.09 -69.64
C PHE A 30 0.16 -23.44 -70.56
N PRO A 31 0.53 -24.10 -71.67
CA PRO A 31 1.39 -23.48 -72.67
C PRO A 31 0.59 -22.46 -73.48
N ALA A 32 1.11 -21.22 -73.46
CA ALA A 32 0.95 -20.13 -74.43
C ALA A 32 -0.29 -20.12 -75.35
N ALA A 33 -1.25 -19.25 -75.04
CA ALA A 33 -1.98 -18.49 -76.06
C ALA A 33 -1.59 -17.02 -75.92
N GLY A 34 -0.93 -16.49 -76.95
CA GLY A 34 -0.35 -15.15 -76.94
C GLY A 34 -1.42 -14.05 -76.91
N LEU A 35 -1.17 -13.00 -76.13
CA LEU A 35 -1.79 -11.70 -76.31
C LEU A 35 -0.77 -10.58 -76.00
N PRO A 36 -0.89 -9.43 -76.65
CA PRO A 36 0.08 -8.34 -76.60
C PRO A 36 0.09 -7.64 -75.25
N SER A 37 1.25 -7.10 -74.92
CA SER A 37 1.50 -6.19 -73.81
C SER A 37 0.65 -4.93 -73.92
N ASP A 38 -0.22 -4.68 -72.94
CA ASP A 38 -0.59 -3.33 -72.51
C ASP A 38 -1.01 -3.35 -71.04
N GLY A 39 -0.56 -2.32 -70.32
CA GLY A 39 -0.47 -2.31 -68.87
C GLY A 39 -1.81 -2.27 -68.13
N VAL A 40 -1.87 -3.00 -67.01
CA VAL A 40 -2.47 -2.52 -65.76
C VAL A 40 -1.71 -3.18 -64.60
N SER A 41 -1.06 -2.34 -63.80
CA SER A 41 -0.54 -2.67 -62.48
C SER A 41 -1.67 -3.16 -61.56
N SER A 42 -1.53 -4.36 -61.00
CA SER A 42 -2.29 -4.80 -59.82
C SER A 42 -1.33 -5.30 -58.73
N PRO A 43 -0.86 -4.42 -57.82
CA PRO A 43 -0.12 -4.82 -56.63
C PRO A 43 -1.04 -5.20 -55.45
N GLY A 44 -2.36 -5.30 -55.65
CA GLY A 44 -3.33 -5.26 -54.55
C GLY A 44 -3.66 -6.59 -53.86
N SER A 45 -3.70 -7.70 -54.59
CA SER A 45 -4.30 -8.95 -54.06
C SER A 45 -3.34 -9.76 -53.16
N SER A 46 -2.03 -9.79 -53.48
CA SER A 46 -1.02 -10.54 -52.72
C SER A 46 -0.70 -9.91 -51.35
N ARG A 47 -0.74 -8.57 -51.26
CA ARG A 47 -0.56 -7.83 -50.01
C ARG A 47 -1.74 -8.00 -49.05
N PHE A 48 -2.96 -8.10 -49.59
CA PHE A 48 -4.17 -8.29 -48.80
C PHE A 48 -4.22 -9.68 -48.15
N LEU A 49 -3.82 -10.72 -48.89
CA LEU A 49 -3.69 -12.09 -48.35
C LEU A 49 -2.57 -12.20 -47.32
N LEU A 50 -1.42 -11.54 -47.53
CA LEU A 50 -0.33 -11.49 -46.54
C LEU A 50 -0.74 -10.74 -45.26
N LEU A 51 -1.56 -9.69 -45.35
CA LEU A 51 -2.08 -8.96 -44.20
C LEU A 51 -3.13 -9.77 -43.41
N ILE A 52 -3.95 -10.57 -44.08
CA ILE A 52 -4.92 -11.46 -43.42
C ILE A 52 -4.18 -12.62 -42.72
N VAL A 53 -3.18 -13.22 -43.37
CA VAL A 53 -2.38 -14.30 -42.78
C VAL A 53 -1.52 -13.79 -41.63
N ALA A 54 -0.84 -12.64 -41.78
CA ALA A 54 -0.08 -12.00 -40.70
C ALA A 54 -1.00 -11.53 -39.56
N GLY A 55 -2.18 -11.00 -39.87
CA GLY A 55 -3.20 -10.64 -38.89
C GLY A 55 -3.71 -11.85 -38.10
N SER A 56 -3.92 -12.99 -38.76
CA SER A 56 -4.36 -14.23 -38.09
C SER A 56 -3.27 -14.86 -37.22
N ALA A 57 -1.99 -14.74 -37.62
CA ALA A 57 -0.82 -15.17 -36.85
C ALA A 57 -0.58 -14.27 -35.62
N VAL A 58 -0.79 -12.96 -35.75
CA VAL A 58 -0.74 -12.01 -34.63
C VAL A 58 -1.92 -12.24 -33.69
N LEU A 59 -3.13 -12.48 -34.21
CA LEU A 59 -4.31 -12.78 -33.40
C LEU A 59 -4.15 -14.10 -32.63
N THR A 60 -3.59 -15.14 -33.25
CA THR A 60 -3.28 -16.41 -32.57
C THR A 60 -2.12 -16.30 -31.59
N TRP A 61 -1.11 -15.46 -31.86
CA TRP A 61 -0.05 -15.12 -30.89
C TRP A 61 -0.64 -14.36 -29.69
N TRP A 62 -1.52 -13.40 -29.91
CA TRP A 62 -2.17 -12.57 -28.89
C TRP A 62 -3.10 -13.40 -28.00
N VAL A 63 -3.85 -14.34 -28.58
CA VAL A 63 -4.69 -15.31 -27.86
C VAL A 63 -3.84 -16.33 -27.09
N ALA A 64 -2.70 -16.77 -27.65
CA ALA A 64 -1.78 -17.69 -26.97
C ALA A 64 -0.97 -17.03 -25.82
N HIS A 65 -0.67 -15.73 -25.93
CA HIS A 65 0.02 -14.93 -24.90
C HIS A 65 -0.92 -14.19 -23.95
N GLY A 66 -2.24 -14.24 -24.16
CA GLY A 66 -3.23 -13.53 -23.32
C GLY A 66 -3.09 -13.90 -21.84
N TYR A 67 -2.92 -15.19 -21.53
CA TYR A 67 -2.69 -15.67 -20.17
C TYR A 67 -1.34 -15.20 -19.57
N ALA A 68 -0.30 -15.07 -20.40
CA ALA A 68 1.00 -14.57 -19.95
C ALA A 68 0.94 -13.06 -19.65
N ALA A 69 0.27 -12.27 -20.49
CA ALA A 69 0.06 -10.84 -20.25
C ALA A 69 -0.83 -10.59 -19.03
N VAL A 70 -1.85 -11.43 -18.83
CA VAL A 70 -2.75 -11.40 -17.68
C VAL A 70 -2.03 -11.78 -16.38
N LEU A 71 -1.19 -12.82 -16.38
CA LEU A 71 -0.33 -13.18 -15.24
C LEU A 71 0.73 -12.11 -14.95
N LEU A 72 1.32 -11.51 -15.99
CA LEU A 72 2.29 -10.42 -15.87
C LEU A 72 1.68 -9.18 -15.19
N LEU A 73 0.38 -8.95 -15.35
CA LEU A 73 -0.32 -7.80 -14.78
C LEU A 73 -0.86 -8.07 -13.37
N LEU A 74 -1.33 -9.29 -13.09
CA LEU A 74 -1.92 -9.62 -11.79
C LEU A 74 -0.92 -9.91 -10.68
N VAL A 75 0.24 -10.49 -10.99
CA VAL A 75 1.31 -10.72 -10.01
C VAL A 75 1.81 -9.42 -9.36
N PRO A 76 2.21 -8.37 -10.10
CA PRO A 76 2.66 -7.12 -9.49
C PRO A 76 1.51 -6.39 -8.78
N VAL A 77 0.30 -6.38 -9.33
CA VAL A 77 -0.87 -5.74 -8.73
C VAL A 77 -1.23 -6.41 -7.39
N GLY A 78 -1.23 -7.75 -7.34
CA GLY A 78 -1.43 -8.51 -6.11
C GLY A 78 -0.31 -8.29 -5.08
N LEU A 79 0.95 -8.26 -5.52
CA LEU A 79 2.10 -7.98 -4.66
C LEU A 79 2.02 -6.57 -4.06
N ILE A 80 1.69 -5.56 -4.87
CA ILE A 80 1.47 -4.18 -4.42
C ILE A 80 0.33 -4.15 -3.40
N GLY A 81 -0.80 -4.80 -3.68
CA GLY A 81 -1.93 -4.91 -2.75
C GLY A 81 -1.53 -5.50 -1.40
N VAL A 82 -0.80 -6.63 -1.40
CA VAL A 82 -0.30 -7.28 -0.17
C VAL A 82 0.69 -6.40 0.58
N VAL A 83 1.64 -5.76 -0.11
CA VAL A 83 2.63 -4.87 0.51
C VAL A 83 1.94 -3.67 1.16
N VAL A 84 1.00 -3.04 0.45
CA VAL A 84 0.22 -1.91 0.97
C VAL A 84 -0.59 -2.33 2.20
N VAL A 85 -1.33 -3.44 2.15
CA VAL A 85 -2.10 -3.94 3.30
C VAL A 85 -1.20 -4.26 4.49
N ARG A 86 -0.04 -4.91 4.27
CA ARG A 86 0.91 -5.21 5.34
C ARG A 86 1.51 -3.94 5.96
N ARG A 87 1.82 -2.93 5.14
CA ARG A 87 2.29 -1.63 5.65
C ARG A 87 1.24 -0.97 6.51
N LEU A 88 -0.01 -0.90 6.05
CA LEU A 88 -1.11 -0.31 6.81
C LEU A 88 -1.39 -1.02 8.13
N LEU A 89 -1.37 -2.35 8.15
CA LEU A 89 -1.51 -3.12 9.38
C LEU A 89 -0.34 -2.87 10.34
N GLY A 90 0.88 -2.75 9.80
CA GLY A 90 2.07 -2.36 10.56
C GLY A 90 1.94 -0.96 11.14
N ASP A 91 1.52 0.01 10.34
CA ASP A 91 1.34 1.40 10.74
C ASP A 91 0.20 1.54 11.73
N TRP A 92 -0.87 0.78 11.61
CA TRP A 92 -1.94 0.75 12.60
C TRP A 92 -1.44 0.25 13.96
N ARG A 93 -0.62 -0.82 13.97
CA ARG A 93 0.03 -1.31 15.20
C ARG A 93 0.97 -0.27 15.78
N ARG A 94 1.79 0.38 14.95
CA ARG A 94 2.71 1.46 15.35
C ARG A 94 1.96 2.66 15.90
N ARG A 95 0.88 3.11 15.26
CA ARG A 95 0.01 4.21 15.71
C ARG A 95 -0.63 3.88 17.07
N LYS A 96 -1.08 2.63 17.26
CA LYS A 96 -1.64 2.19 18.54
C LYS A 96 -0.60 2.16 19.66
N ALA A 97 0.61 1.67 19.38
CA ALA A 97 1.73 1.72 20.33
C ALA A 97 2.14 3.17 20.65
N ARG A 98 2.24 4.02 19.62
CA ARG A 98 2.52 5.46 19.75
C ARG A 98 1.52 6.13 20.69
N ARG A 99 0.22 5.90 20.48
CA ARG A 99 -0.83 6.51 21.29
C ARG A 99 -0.81 6.02 22.74
N ARG A 100 -0.53 4.74 22.98
CA ARG A 100 -0.34 4.22 24.34
C ARG A 100 0.80 4.93 25.05
N ARG A 101 1.94 5.05 24.37
CA ARG A 101 3.13 5.69 24.93
C ARG A 101 2.90 7.18 25.21
N GLN A 102 2.12 7.89 24.39
CA GLN A 102 1.74 9.29 24.66
C GLN A 102 0.91 9.42 25.94
N ILE A 103 -0.05 8.51 26.15
CA ILE A 103 -0.85 8.46 27.39
C ILE A 103 0.04 8.11 28.60
N GLU A 104 1.00 7.21 28.42
CA GLU A 104 2.00 6.87 29.45
C GLU A 104 2.87 8.08 29.82
N VAL A 105 3.28 8.93 28.86
CA VAL A 105 3.97 10.22 29.15
C VAL A 105 3.11 11.14 30.03
N ILE A 106 1.83 11.27 29.72
CA ILE A 106 0.91 12.12 30.50
C ILE A 106 0.81 11.57 31.93
N GLY A 107 0.56 10.26 32.07
CA GLY A 107 0.48 9.60 33.38
C GLY A 107 1.77 9.67 34.18
N LEU A 108 2.94 9.65 33.52
CA LEU A 108 4.24 9.87 34.16
C LEU A 108 4.35 11.29 34.73
N CYS A 109 3.94 12.31 33.97
CA CYS A 109 3.97 13.69 34.45
C CYS A 109 3.09 13.85 35.70
N ASP A 110 1.89 13.27 35.67
CA ASP A 110 0.97 13.28 36.82
C ASP A 110 1.55 12.58 38.04
N ALA A 111 2.13 11.39 37.85
CA ALA A 111 2.75 10.62 38.92
C ALA A 111 3.92 11.37 39.56
N LEU A 112 4.83 11.90 38.75
CA LEU A 112 5.98 12.69 39.22
C LEU A 112 5.53 13.96 39.95
N ALA A 113 4.56 14.69 39.41
CA ALA A 113 4.05 15.90 40.04
C ALA A 113 3.36 15.59 41.37
N ALA A 114 2.56 14.51 41.44
CA ALA A 114 1.91 14.06 42.68
C ALA A 114 2.92 13.63 43.74
N GLU A 115 3.95 12.84 43.36
CA GLU A 115 4.99 12.41 44.28
C GLU A 115 5.80 13.60 44.81
N MET A 116 6.21 14.53 43.95
CA MET A 116 6.93 15.74 44.38
C MET A 116 6.08 16.64 45.27
N ARG A 117 4.77 16.78 45.00
CA ARG A 117 3.84 17.52 45.87
C ARG A 117 3.65 16.88 47.23
N SER A 118 3.75 15.55 47.32
CA SER A 118 3.75 14.83 48.59
C SER A 118 5.03 15.04 49.40
N GLY A 119 5.99 15.81 48.88
CA GLY A 119 7.29 16.10 49.51
C GLY A 119 8.37 15.08 49.16
N LEU A 120 8.13 14.19 48.19
CA LEU A 120 9.10 13.18 47.78
C LEU A 120 10.25 13.86 47.01
N PRO A 121 11.53 13.60 47.36
CA PRO A 121 12.66 14.14 46.62
C PRO A 121 12.63 13.69 45.15
N THR A 122 12.97 14.60 44.22
CA THR A 122 12.94 14.36 42.76
C THR A 122 13.61 13.06 42.32
N ARG A 123 14.79 12.75 42.87
CA ARG A 123 15.53 11.51 42.59
C ARG A 123 14.73 10.25 42.97
N LEU A 124 14.04 10.28 44.11
CA LEU A 124 13.25 9.13 44.58
C LEU A 124 11.95 8.99 43.78
N ALA A 125 11.32 10.12 43.42
CA ALA A 125 10.15 10.13 42.54
C ALA A 125 10.48 9.57 41.14
N LEU A 126 11.62 9.98 40.58
CA LEU A 126 12.14 9.43 39.33
C LEU A 126 12.43 7.93 39.42
N ALA A 127 13.03 7.48 40.54
CA ALA A 127 13.32 6.07 40.76
C ALA A 127 12.04 5.21 40.79
N ARG A 128 10.99 5.66 41.51
CA ARG A 128 9.70 4.97 41.55
C ARG A 128 8.99 4.97 40.20
N SER A 129 9.01 6.10 39.52
CA SER A 129 8.43 6.20 38.18
C SER A 129 9.11 5.26 37.18
N CYS A 130 10.41 4.98 37.35
CA CYS A 130 11.14 4.00 36.54
C CYS A 130 10.72 2.53 36.78
N GLU A 131 10.17 2.20 37.97
CA GLU A 131 9.62 0.87 38.25
C GLU A 131 8.32 0.62 37.45
N LEU A 132 7.48 1.65 37.33
CA LEU A 132 6.30 1.63 36.47
C LEU A 132 6.65 1.75 34.99
N TRP A 133 7.73 2.47 34.67
CA TRP A 133 8.14 2.72 33.30
C TRP A 133 9.64 2.47 33.07
N PRO A 134 10.01 1.24 32.67
CA PRO A 134 11.40 0.84 32.48
C PRO A 134 12.17 1.64 31.42
N ASP A 135 11.49 2.27 30.47
CA ASP A 135 12.15 3.07 29.41
C ASP A 135 12.83 4.34 29.96
N LEU A 136 12.53 4.74 31.20
CA LEU A 136 13.21 5.82 31.91
C LEU A 136 14.52 5.38 32.58
N ALA A 137 14.90 4.10 32.51
CA ALA A 137 16.13 3.60 33.10
C ALA A 137 17.39 4.41 32.69
N PRO A 138 17.55 4.84 31.42
CA PRO A 138 18.66 5.72 31.03
C PRO A 138 18.62 7.09 31.72
N VAL A 139 17.43 7.65 31.95
CA VAL A 139 17.23 8.94 32.63
C VAL A 139 17.59 8.83 34.11
N LEU A 140 17.15 7.76 34.77
CA LEU A 140 17.53 7.46 36.15
C LEU A 140 19.03 7.19 36.30
N ALA A 141 19.65 6.51 35.33
CA ALA A 141 21.09 6.29 35.32
C ALA A 141 21.86 7.62 35.20
N ALA A 142 21.40 8.54 34.36
CA ALA A 142 21.97 9.88 34.25
C ALA A 142 21.88 10.64 35.59
N ASP A 143 20.71 10.64 36.24
CA ASP A 143 20.53 11.29 37.55
C ASP A 143 21.46 10.71 38.65
N ARG A 144 21.66 9.39 38.66
CA ARG A 144 22.50 8.71 39.66
C ARG A 144 23.97 9.06 39.56
N VAL A 145 24.46 9.30 38.35
CA VAL A 145 25.86 9.66 38.08
C VAL A 145 26.06 11.19 38.11
N GLY A 146 25.00 11.96 38.31
CA GLY A 146 25.03 13.43 38.30
C GLY A 146 25.18 14.02 36.89
N GLY A 147 24.75 13.27 35.87
CA GLY A 147 24.68 13.73 34.49
C GLY A 147 23.45 14.59 34.22
N ASP A 148 23.31 15.03 32.97
CA ASP A 148 22.18 15.85 32.54
C ASP A 148 20.92 15.01 32.30
N VAL A 149 19.95 15.17 33.20
CA VAL A 149 18.63 14.51 33.15
C VAL A 149 17.79 15.03 31.97
N ALA A 150 17.89 16.31 31.64
CA ALA A 150 17.14 16.90 30.53
C ALA A 150 17.64 16.39 29.17
N ASP A 151 18.96 16.26 29.00
CA ASP A 151 19.56 15.60 27.84
C ASP A 151 19.06 14.14 27.70
N ALA A 152 19.08 13.37 28.79
CA ALA A 152 18.62 11.98 28.78
C ALA A 152 17.12 11.86 28.41
N LEU A 153 16.29 12.78 28.90
CA LEU A 153 14.87 12.88 28.54
C LEU A 153 14.70 13.22 27.04
N ARG A 154 15.52 14.13 26.49
CA ARG A 154 15.49 14.47 25.05
C ARG A 154 15.88 13.28 24.18
N VAL A 155 16.83 12.45 24.61
CA VAL A 155 17.19 11.19 23.94
C VAL A 155 16.03 10.19 24.00
N ALA A 156 15.41 10.02 25.18
CA ALA A 156 14.23 9.15 25.32
C ALA A 156 13.05 9.62 24.44
N ALA A 157 12.91 10.93 24.24
CA ALA A 157 11.89 11.53 23.40
C ALA A 157 12.04 11.25 21.89
N ALA A 158 13.16 10.69 21.44
CA ALA A 158 13.34 10.25 20.05
C ALA A 158 12.49 9.01 19.71
N GLN A 159 12.03 8.27 20.72
CA GLN A 159 11.16 7.12 20.50
C GLN A 159 9.77 7.58 20.04
N SER A 160 9.19 6.86 19.06
CA SER A 160 7.85 7.15 18.57
C SER A 160 6.82 7.08 19.71
N GLY A 161 6.10 8.17 19.96
CA GLY A 161 5.09 8.26 21.02
C GLY A 161 5.60 8.78 22.35
N ALA A 162 6.92 8.98 22.49
CA ALA A 162 7.53 9.59 23.67
C ALA A 162 7.84 11.08 23.45
N GLU A 163 7.27 11.71 22.42
CA GLU A 163 7.67 13.07 22.01
C GLU A 163 7.42 14.11 23.12
N GLY A 164 6.42 13.88 23.97
CA GLY A 164 6.11 14.71 25.13
C GLY A 164 7.23 14.78 26.18
N LEU A 165 8.17 13.81 26.19
CA LEU A 165 9.35 13.87 27.06
C LEU A 165 10.26 15.07 26.74
N ARG A 166 10.17 15.69 25.56
CA ARG A 166 10.86 16.96 25.28
C ARG A 166 10.33 18.11 26.14
N ALA A 167 9.00 18.17 26.33
CA ALA A 167 8.39 19.16 27.20
C ALA A 167 8.75 18.91 28.67
N VAL A 168 8.87 17.64 29.06
CA VAL A 168 9.36 17.23 30.38
C VAL A 168 10.83 17.65 30.59
N ALA A 169 11.70 17.44 29.60
CA ALA A 169 13.09 17.93 29.65
C ALA A 169 13.17 19.45 29.83
N ALA A 170 12.38 20.19 29.06
CA ALA A 170 12.28 21.65 29.19
C ALA A 170 11.76 22.06 30.58
N ALA A 171 10.81 21.33 31.15
CA ALA A 171 10.34 21.57 32.51
C ALA A 171 11.46 21.40 33.55
N TRP A 172 12.32 20.41 33.37
CA TRP A 172 13.50 20.17 34.20
C TRP A 172 14.51 21.34 34.13
N GLU A 173 14.81 21.82 32.92
CA GLU A 173 15.72 22.96 32.70
C GLU A 173 15.15 24.27 33.29
N VAL A 174 13.84 24.51 33.09
CA VAL A 174 13.15 25.69 33.62
C VAL A 174 13.13 25.68 35.14
N ALA A 175 12.84 24.53 35.76
CA ALA A 175 12.87 24.38 37.22
C ALA A 175 14.29 24.59 37.78
N ALA A 176 15.31 24.04 37.12
CA ALA A 176 16.72 24.20 37.52
C ALA A 176 17.20 25.66 37.40
N THR A 177 16.80 26.38 36.36
CA THR A 177 17.25 27.75 36.10
C THR A 177 16.46 28.79 36.90
N SER A 178 15.15 28.59 37.06
CA SER A 178 14.25 29.58 37.65
C SER A 178 13.93 29.31 39.12
N GLY A 179 14.32 28.14 39.66
CA GLY A 179 14.03 27.73 41.04
C GLY A 179 12.54 27.44 41.31
N VAL A 180 11.70 27.38 40.28
CA VAL A 180 10.28 27.04 40.40
C VAL A 180 10.15 25.56 40.77
N ALA A 181 9.14 25.22 41.58
CA ALA A 181 8.84 23.83 41.89
C ALA A 181 8.56 23.04 40.60
N LEU A 182 9.38 22.00 40.35
CA LEU A 182 9.26 21.16 39.16
C LEU A 182 7.86 20.55 39.01
N ALA A 183 7.22 20.21 40.13
CA ALA A 183 5.86 19.69 40.15
C ALA A 183 4.85 20.63 39.45
N ASP A 184 4.95 21.94 39.66
CA ASP A 184 4.02 22.91 39.06
C ASP A 184 4.27 23.09 37.55
N VAL A 185 5.52 22.90 37.11
CA VAL A 185 5.86 22.93 35.68
C VAL A 185 5.38 21.63 35.00
N LEU A 186 5.58 20.47 35.64
CA LEU A 186 5.11 19.17 35.14
C LEU A 186 3.59 19.09 35.02
N ASP A 187 2.85 19.69 35.95
CA ASP A 187 1.39 19.80 35.87
C ASP A 187 0.94 20.58 34.63
N ARG A 188 1.60 21.72 34.36
CA ARG A 188 1.33 22.51 33.15
C ARG A 188 1.67 21.73 31.88
N VAL A 189 2.75 20.96 31.90
CA VAL A 189 3.09 20.05 30.78
C VAL A 189 2.02 18.98 30.61
N ALA A 190 1.55 18.34 31.68
CA ALA A 190 0.50 17.33 31.62
C ALA A 190 -0.81 17.90 31.05
N VAL A 191 -1.23 19.09 31.50
CA VAL A 191 -2.40 19.81 30.97
C VAL A 191 -2.23 20.11 29.49
N GLY A 192 -1.07 20.64 29.06
CA GLY A 192 -0.79 20.90 27.65
C GLY A 192 -0.85 19.64 26.79
N LEU A 193 -0.24 18.54 27.23
CA LEU A 193 -0.27 17.27 26.52
C LEU A 193 -1.68 16.66 26.43
N ARG A 194 -2.53 16.86 27.44
CA ARG A 194 -3.94 16.43 27.40
C ARG A 194 -4.74 17.26 26.41
N HIS A 195 -4.56 18.58 26.38
CA HIS A 195 -5.20 19.44 25.38
C HIS A 195 -4.80 19.04 23.96
N ASP A 196 -3.54 18.66 23.73
CA ASP A 196 -3.09 18.15 22.43
C ASP A 196 -3.77 16.81 22.06
N ASP A 197 -3.98 15.89 23.02
CA ASP A 197 -4.71 14.63 22.75
C ASP A 197 -6.20 14.88 22.52
N GLU A 198 -6.82 15.78 23.28
CA GLU A 198 -8.22 16.20 23.14
C GLU A 198 -8.45 16.82 21.76
N ALA A 199 -7.62 17.77 21.34
CA ALA A 199 -7.71 18.38 20.01
C ALA A 199 -7.61 17.33 18.88
N ARG A 200 -6.71 16.35 19.02
CA ARG A 200 -6.60 15.23 18.05
C ARG A 200 -7.82 14.31 18.08
N ALA A 201 -8.40 14.09 19.27
CA ALA A 201 -9.60 13.29 19.42
C ALA A 201 -10.81 13.98 18.78
N GLU A 202 -10.94 15.30 18.92
CA GLU A 202 -11.96 16.12 18.27
C GLU A 202 -11.85 16.06 16.75
N VAL A 203 -10.65 16.24 16.19
CA VAL A 203 -10.42 16.09 14.74
C VAL A 203 -10.80 14.68 14.27
N THR A 204 -10.44 13.66 15.04
CA THR A 204 -10.79 12.26 14.72
C THR A 204 -12.29 12.02 14.75
N ALA A 205 -13.00 12.64 15.70
CA ALA A 205 -14.45 12.57 15.84
C ALA A 205 -15.16 13.32 14.70
N ALA A 206 -14.67 14.50 14.31
CA ALA A 206 -15.17 15.28 13.18
C ALA A 206 -15.05 14.52 11.85
N LEU A 207 -14.02 13.67 11.71
CA LEU A 207 -13.86 12.78 10.55
C LEU A 207 -14.70 11.49 10.64
N GLY A 208 -15.46 11.27 11.71
CA GLY A 208 -16.32 10.11 11.89
C GLY A 208 -17.38 9.97 10.78
N PRO A 209 -18.24 10.98 10.56
CA PRO A 209 -19.25 10.95 9.50
C PRO A 209 -18.70 10.69 8.09
N PRO A 210 -17.67 11.42 7.58
CA PRO A 210 -17.14 11.15 6.25
C PRO A 210 -16.46 9.79 6.14
N ARG A 211 -15.86 9.26 7.23
CA ARG A 211 -15.32 7.89 7.24
C ARG A 211 -16.42 6.84 7.20
N ALA A 212 -17.58 7.09 7.81
CA ALA A 212 -18.70 6.17 7.82
C ALA A 212 -19.30 6.01 6.41
N THR A 213 -19.52 7.10 5.69
CA THR A 213 -20.02 7.07 4.30
C THR A 213 -19.01 6.44 3.35
N ALA A 214 -17.73 6.76 3.49
CA ALA A 214 -16.66 6.12 2.72
C ALA A 214 -16.62 4.60 2.95
N LYS A 215 -16.77 4.12 4.19
CA LYS A 215 -16.86 2.69 4.50
C LYS A 215 -18.10 2.04 3.88
N MET A 216 -19.23 2.72 3.89
CA MET A 216 -20.47 2.22 3.26
C MET A 216 -20.29 2.06 1.73
N LEU A 217 -19.74 3.07 1.06
CA LEU A 217 -19.44 3.01 -0.38
C LEU A 217 -18.39 1.94 -0.70
N ALA A 218 -17.38 1.78 0.15
CA ALA A 218 -16.35 0.75 0.00
C ALA A 218 -16.88 -0.67 0.21
N ALA A 219 -17.98 -0.85 0.96
CA ALA A 219 -18.65 -2.13 1.14
C ALA A 219 -19.56 -2.51 -0.04
N LEU A 220 -19.95 -1.54 -0.88
CA LEU A 220 -20.88 -1.74 -2.00
C LEU A 220 -20.45 -2.84 -2.99
N PRO A 221 -19.16 -2.95 -3.39
CA PRO A 221 -18.72 -4.02 -4.29
C PRO A 221 -18.88 -5.42 -3.67
N ALA A 222 -18.64 -5.56 -2.37
CA ALA A 222 -18.81 -6.83 -1.67
C ALA A 222 -20.30 -7.22 -1.58
N LEU A 223 -21.18 -6.24 -1.32
CA LEU A 223 -22.62 -6.44 -1.35
C LEU A 223 -23.10 -6.83 -2.76
N GLY A 224 -22.60 -6.18 -3.81
CA GLY A 224 -22.93 -6.51 -5.20
C GLY A 224 -22.49 -7.92 -5.59
N LEU A 225 -21.28 -8.34 -5.21
CA LEU A 225 -20.81 -9.71 -5.41
C LEU A 225 -21.67 -10.72 -4.64
N GLY A 226 -22.03 -10.41 -3.39
CA GLY A 226 -22.90 -11.25 -2.57
C GLY A 226 -24.29 -11.43 -3.16
N MET A 227 -24.90 -10.35 -3.67
CA MET A 227 -26.18 -10.41 -4.38
C MET A 227 -26.07 -11.25 -5.66
N GLY A 228 -24.98 -11.11 -6.42
CA GLY A 228 -24.73 -11.92 -7.62
C GLY A 228 -24.67 -13.42 -7.30
N VAL A 229 -23.97 -13.80 -6.22
CA VAL A 229 -23.93 -15.20 -5.73
C VAL A 229 -25.32 -15.67 -5.31
N ALA A 230 -26.09 -14.84 -4.58
CA ALA A 230 -27.44 -15.18 -4.13
C ALA A 230 -28.43 -15.38 -5.30
N MET A 231 -28.24 -14.67 -6.41
CA MET A 231 -29.00 -14.86 -7.65
C MET A 231 -28.56 -16.10 -8.46
N GLY A 232 -27.61 -16.88 -7.96
CA GLY A 232 -27.10 -18.09 -8.62
C GLY A 232 -26.05 -17.82 -9.70
N ALA A 233 -25.57 -16.57 -9.84
CA ALA A 233 -24.40 -16.34 -10.66
C ALA A 233 -23.17 -16.98 -9.99
N ALA A 234 -22.20 -17.41 -10.79
CA ALA A 234 -20.89 -17.88 -10.32
C ALA A 234 -19.81 -16.79 -10.54
N PRO A 235 -19.92 -15.60 -9.91
CA PRO A 235 -19.03 -14.48 -10.18
C PRO A 235 -17.58 -14.82 -9.83
N LEU A 236 -17.34 -15.64 -8.80
CA LEU A 236 -16.00 -16.12 -8.46
C LEU A 236 -15.41 -17.01 -9.56
N ASP A 237 -16.23 -17.88 -10.14
CA ASP A 237 -15.77 -18.77 -11.22
C ASP A 237 -15.54 -17.97 -12.50
N PHE A 238 -16.35 -16.94 -12.77
CA PHE A 238 -16.09 -15.96 -13.84
C PHE A 238 -14.82 -15.13 -13.58
N LEU A 239 -14.63 -14.59 -12.37
CA LEU A 239 -13.46 -13.79 -11.99
C LEU A 239 -12.17 -14.59 -12.08
N LEU A 240 -12.19 -15.87 -11.71
CA LEU A 240 -11.00 -16.73 -11.65
C LEU A 240 -10.75 -17.51 -12.93
N ARG A 241 -11.75 -17.73 -13.80
CA ARG A 241 -11.58 -18.51 -15.04
C ARG A 241 -11.73 -17.73 -16.34
N SER A 242 -12.33 -16.53 -16.33
CA SER A 242 -12.57 -15.73 -17.54
C SER A 242 -11.54 -14.61 -17.70
N GLU A 243 -10.97 -14.42 -18.89
CA GLU A 243 -10.01 -13.35 -19.19
C GLU A 243 -10.55 -11.95 -18.83
N ALA A 244 -11.85 -11.70 -19.08
CA ALA A 244 -12.51 -10.45 -18.67
C ALA A 244 -12.60 -10.30 -17.14
N GLY A 245 -12.70 -11.41 -16.41
CA GLY A 245 -12.68 -11.44 -14.95
C GLY A 245 -11.33 -11.02 -14.37
N TRP A 246 -10.23 -11.45 -14.99
CA TRP A 246 -8.87 -11.11 -14.54
C TRP A 246 -8.58 -9.61 -14.75
N LEU A 247 -9.04 -9.02 -15.87
CA LEU A 247 -8.98 -7.57 -16.10
C LEU A 247 -9.77 -6.79 -15.05
N CYS A 248 -10.98 -7.25 -14.70
CA CYS A 248 -11.80 -6.62 -13.66
C CYS A 248 -11.13 -6.70 -12.28
N LEU A 249 -10.52 -7.84 -11.93
CA LEU A 249 -9.78 -8.03 -10.68
C LEU A 249 -8.57 -7.09 -10.61
N ALA A 250 -7.79 -7.01 -11.69
CA ALA A 250 -6.65 -6.11 -11.78
C ALA A 250 -7.07 -4.64 -11.63
N ALA A 251 -8.14 -4.23 -12.32
CA ALA A 251 -8.69 -2.88 -12.20
C ALA A 251 -9.15 -2.59 -10.76
N GLY A 252 -9.85 -3.53 -10.11
CA GLY A 252 -10.32 -3.38 -8.73
C GLY A 252 -9.17 -3.22 -7.73
N ILE A 253 -8.13 -4.06 -7.81
CA ILE A 253 -6.96 -3.94 -6.92
C ILE A 253 -6.20 -2.64 -7.21
N THR A 254 -6.08 -2.23 -8.47
CA THR A 254 -5.42 -0.96 -8.84
C THR A 254 -6.19 0.24 -8.27
N LEU A 255 -7.51 0.26 -8.41
CA LEU A 255 -8.34 1.34 -7.83
C LEU A 255 -8.25 1.35 -6.30
N ALA A 256 -8.28 0.18 -5.65
CA ALA A 256 -8.17 0.06 -4.20
C ALA A 256 -6.80 0.56 -3.69
N THR A 257 -5.72 0.18 -4.36
CA THR A 257 -4.36 0.62 -4.01
C THR A 257 -4.17 2.12 -4.23
N LEU A 258 -4.66 2.66 -5.36
CA LEU A 258 -4.67 4.11 -5.62
C LEU A 258 -5.49 4.88 -4.58
N GLY A 259 -6.68 4.38 -4.23
CA GLY A 259 -7.53 4.97 -3.20
C GLY A 259 -6.83 5.02 -1.83
N LEU A 260 -6.15 3.94 -1.46
CA LEU A 260 -5.35 3.89 -0.23
C LEU A 260 -4.17 4.87 -0.26
N LEU A 261 -3.43 4.91 -1.36
CA LEU A 261 -2.31 5.86 -1.52
C LEU A 261 -2.79 7.32 -1.45
N TRP A 262 -3.97 7.61 -1.98
CA TRP A 262 -4.57 8.93 -1.87
C TRP A 262 -4.93 9.24 -0.42
N VAL A 263 -5.63 8.36 0.29
CA VAL A 263 -5.97 8.57 1.70
C VAL A 263 -4.72 8.76 2.56
N GLU A 264 -3.66 8.00 2.30
CA GLU A 264 -2.38 8.15 3.02
C GLU A 264 -1.72 9.50 2.72
N ARG A 265 -1.74 9.96 1.47
CA ARG A 265 -1.25 11.30 1.11
C ARG A 265 -2.05 12.41 1.77
N LEU A 266 -3.38 12.33 1.79
CA LEU A 266 -4.23 13.31 2.46
C LEU A 266 -3.96 13.35 3.98
N ALA A 267 -3.75 12.18 4.59
CA ALA A 267 -3.41 12.10 6.01
C ALA A 267 -2.05 12.73 6.31
N GLN A 268 -1.04 12.50 5.46
CA GLN A 268 0.28 13.12 5.61
C GLN A 268 0.24 14.64 5.42
N SER A 269 -0.55 15.14 4.46
CA SER A 269 -0.72 16.59 4.24
C SER A 269 -1.45 17.31 5.38
N ALA A 270 -2.25 16.59 6.19
CA ALA A 270 -2.96 17.18 7.32
C ALA A 270 -2.14 17.21 8.62
N GLU A 271 -0.99 16.53 8.66
CA GLU A 271 -0.07 16.52 9.81
C GLU A 271 1.04 17.60 9.71
N ILE A 272 1.02 18.44 8.66
CA ILE A 272 1.94 19.58 8.41
C ILE A 272 1.17 20.88 8.55
#